data_AF-A0AAE0A4D7-F1
#
_entry.id   AF-A0AAE0A4D7-F1
#
_cell.length_a   1.000
_cell.length_b   1.000
_cell.length_c   1.000
_cell.angle_alpha   90.00
_cell.angle_beta   90.00
_cell.angle_gamma   90.00
#
_symmetry.space_group_name_H-M   'P 1'
#
loop_
_entity.id
_entity.type
_entity.pdbx_description
1 polymer ?
#
loop_
_entity_poly.entity_id
_entity_poly.type
_entity_poly.pdbx_seq_one_letter_code
_entity_poly.pdbx_strand_id
1 'polypeptide(L)'
;MAGNNGEAVMMRNKQVILKKYIDGSPKESDLYLNTDSISMKVEQGTSAVIIKNLYFACDLYSMNRMKDHNDHEGYSSDLPGSAVKGFGVGKVVESGHAELKKGDLVWGLTGWEEYSLITNPESLIKILHTDLPLSYYTGILGISIKFVVLSKENMSSFHRQSVQLVRLLGNLQSCSVAMLLEVLEAMKRLNY
;
A
#
# COMPACT_ATOMS: atom_id res chain seq x y z
N MET A 1 43.53 -14.31 1.32
CA MET A 1 42.14 -14.66 1.67
C MET A 1 41.24 -13.92 0.68
N ALA A 2 40.70 -14.63 -0.31
CA ALA A 2 39.81 -14.03 -1.30
C ALA A 2 38.47 -13.72 -0.61
N GLY A 3 38.18 -12.43 -0.42
CA GLY A 3 36.88 -11.98 0.05
C GLY A 3 35.84 -12.42 -0.97
N ASN A 4 34.92 -13.28 -0.54
CA ASN A 4 33.76 -13.66 -1.30
C ASN A 4 32.87 -12.40 -1.41
N ASN A 5 33.12 -11.56 -2.42
CA ASN A 5 32.22 -10.47 -2.77
C ASN A 5 30.93 -11.12 -3.24
N GLY A 6 30.00 -11.36 -2.30
CA GLY A 6 28.70 -11.92 -2.59
C GLY A 6 28.00 -11.07 -3.64
N GLU A 7 28.02 -11.55 -4.88
CA GLU A 7 27.37 -10.94 -6.03
C GLU A 7 25.89 -10.74 -5.70
N ALA A 8 25.36 -9.57 -6.08
CA ALA A 8 23.95 -9.30 -5.95
C ALA A 8 23.18 -10.24 -6.88
N VAL A 9 22.34 -11.11 -6.30
CA VAL A 9 21.44 -11.95 -7.08
C VAL A 9 20.36 -11.05 -7.70
N MET A 10 20.33 -10.99 -9.02
CA MET A 10 19.31 -10.27 -9.77
C MET A 10 18.10 -11.18 -10.00
N MET A 11 16.91 -10.70 -9.66
CA MET A 11 15.66 -11.44 -9.86
C MET A 11 14.77 -10.70 -10.85
N ARG A 12 14.05 -11.44 -11.68
CA ARG A 12 12.99 -10.87 -12.52
C ARG A 12 11.87 -10.34 -11.64
N ASN A 13 11.37 -9.16 -11.99
CA ASN A 13 10.33 -8.43 -11.27
C ASN A 13 9.30 -7.92 -12.27
N LYS A 14 8.10 -8.51 -12.27
CA LYS A 14 6.97 -7.98 -13.06
C LYS A 14 6.40 -6.76 -12.38
N GLN A 15 6.08 -5.74 -13.15
CA GLN A 15 5.61 -4.44 -12.69
C GLN A 15 4.41 -3.96 -13.52
N VAL A 16 3.49 -3.23 -12.91
CA VAL A 16 2.44 -2.47 -13.59
C VAL A 16 2.90 -1.03 -13.69
N ILE A 17 3.15 -0.58 -14.91
CA ILE A 17 3.72 0.74 -15.20
C ILE A 17 2.63 1.71 -15.64
N LEU A 18 2.68 2.93 -15.11
CA LEU A 18 1.86 4.03 -15.57
C LEU A 18 2.42 4.58 -16.89
N LYS A 19 1.67 4.52 -17.98
CA LYS A 19 2.15 4.98 -19.30
C LYS A 19 2.22 6.50 -19.42
N LYS A 20 1.21 7.17 -18.86
CA LYS A 20 1.02 8.62 -18.89
C LYS A 20 0.10 9.02 -17.74
N TYR A 21 0.07 10.29 -17.39
CA TYR A 21 -0.92 10.80 -16.47
C TYR A 21 -2.34 10.57 -17.00
N ILE A 22 -3.24 10.25 -16.09
CA ILE A 22 -4.63 9.94 -16.38
C ILE A 22 -5.48 11.17 -16.03
N ASP A 23 -6.29 11.60 -16.99
CA ASP A 23 -7.38 12.53 -16.74
C ASP A 23 -8.71 11.75 -16.71
N GLY A 24 -9.50 11.98 -15.66
CA GLY A 24 -10.71 11.21 -15.38
C GLY A 24 -10.45 9.80 -14.83
N SER A 25 -11.19 8.81 -15.33
CA SER A 25 -11.14 7.42 -14.85
C SER A 25 -10.07 6.60 -15.57
N PRO A 26 -9.30 5.76 -14.85
CA PRO A 26 -8.24 4.95 -15.45
C PRO A 26 -8.79 3.90 -16.42
N LYS A 27 -8.10 3.71 -17.54
CA LYS A 27 -8.39 2.66 -18.52
C LYS A 27 -7.23 1.68 -18.58
N GLU A 28 -7.51 0.46 -19.04
CA GLU A 28 -6.48 -0.56 -19.24
C GLU A 28 -5.34 -0.06 -20.16
N SER A 29 -5.67 0.75 -21.17
CA SER A 29 -4.69 1.35 -22.09
C SER A 29 -3.70 2.34 -21.45
N ASP A 30 -3.99 2.80 -20.24
CA ASP A 30 -3.14 3.76 -19.51
C ASP A 30 -2.05 3.05 -18.68
N LEU A 31 -2.19 1.74 -18.50
CA LEU A 31 -1.24 0.89 -17.77
C LEU A 31 -0.66 -0.17 -18.71
N TYR A 32 0.53 -0.66 -18.40
CA TYR A 32 1.08 -1.83 -19.09
C TYR A 32 1.97 -2.66 -18.17
N LEU A 33 2.12 -3.94 -18.51
CA LEU A 33 3.01 -4.84 -17.79
C LEU A 33 4.44 -4.71 -18.33
N ASN A 34 5.37 -4.48 -17.40
CA ASN A 34 6.80 -4.54 -17.67
C ASN A 34 7.43 -5.68 -16.87
N THR A 35 8.57 -6.17 -17.31
CA THR A 35 9.41 -7.09 -16.51
C THR A 35 10.81 -6.52 -16.45
N ASP A 36 11.21 -6.09 -15.25
CA ASP A 36 12.54 -5.57 -14.97
C ASP A 36 13.34 -6.56 -14.11
N SER A 37 14.54 -6.19 -13.71
CA SER A 37 15.39 -6.94 -12.79
C SER A 37 15.71 -6.12 -11.55
N ILE A 38 15.66 -6.75 -10.39
CA ILE A 38 15.93 -6.12 -9.09
C ILE A 38 16.99 -6.91 -8.33
N SER A 39 17.92 -6.18 -7.71
CA SER A 39 18.94 -6.75 -6.82
C SER A 39 18.29 -7.23 -5.52
N MET A 40 18.53 -8.47 -5.12
CA MET A 40 18.09 -9.03 -3.83
C MET A 40 18.99 -8.65 -2.66
N LYS A 41 19.88 -7.67 -2.83
CA LYS A 41 20.82 -7.22 -1.82
C LYS A 41 20.48 -5.80 -1.38
N VAL A 42 20.27 -5.63 -0.08
CA VAL A 42 20.18 -4.31 0.56
C VAL A 42 21.60 -3.77 0.78
N GLU A 43 21.80 -2.47 0.54
CA GLU A 43 23.08 -1.81 0.77
C GLU A 43 23.42 -1.77 2.27
N GLN A 44 24.66 -2.13 2.61
CA GLN A 44 25.13 -2.11 4.00
C GLN A 44 25.11 -0.70 4.57
N GLY A 45 24.62 -0.56 5.81
CA GLY A 45 24.50 0.74 6.48
C GLY A 45 23.22 1.49 6.14
N THR A 46 22.38 0.97 5.23
CA THR A 46 21.02 1.49 5.01
C THR A 46 20.00 0.71 5.82
N SER A 47 18.89 1.37 6.17
CA SER A 47 17.74 0.72 6.78
C SER A 47 16.77 0.15 5.74
N ALA A 48 17.14 0.10 4.46
CA ALA A 48 16.22 -0.30 3.40
C ALA A 48 15.78 -1.76 3.53
N VAL A 49 14.59 -2.05 3.00
CA VAL A 49 13.97 -3.38 3.09
C VAL A 49 13.47 -3.77 1.72
N ILE A 50 13.77 -4.99 1.30
CA ILE A 50 13.17 -5.58 0.10
C ILE A 50 12.00 -6.45 0.56
N ILE A 51 10.83 -6.18 -0.02
CA ILE A 51 9.63 -6.96 0.22
C ILE A 51 9.19 -7.65 -1.07
N LYS A 52 8.66 -8.86 -0.94
CA LYS A 52 7.89 -9.53 -1.99
C LYS A 52 6.42 -9.17 -1.78
N ASN A 53 5.83 -8.44 -2.73
CA ASN A 53 4.44 -8.05 -2.63
C ASN A 53 3.52 -9.27 -2.89
N LEU A 54 2.48 -9.38 -2.07
CA LEU A 54 1.53 -10.49 -2.10
C LEU A 54 0.14 -10.00 -2.57
N TYR A 55 -0.27 -8.82 -2.09
CA TYR A 55 -1.56 -8.22 -2.39
C TYR A 55 -1.42 -6.71 -2.58
N PHE A 56 -2.26 -6.15 -3.43
CA PHE A 56 -2.39 -4.70 -3.63
C PHE A 56 -3.81 -4.24 -3.29
N ALA A 57 -3.91 -3.06 -2.71
CA ALA A 57 -5.17 -2.33 -2.61
C ALA A 57 -5.41 -1.57 -3.91
N CYS A 58 -6.61 -1.67 -4.45
CA CYS A 58 -7.09 -0.79 -5.51
C CYS A 58 -7.91 0.32 -4.84
N ASP A 59 -7.26 1.41 -4.46
CA ASP A 59 -7.86 2.49 -3.69
C ASP A 59 -7.81 3.85 -4.41
N LEU A 60 -8.62 4.80 -3.91
CA LEU A 60 -8.65 6.17 -4.39
C LEU A 60 -7.29 6.86 -4.27
N TYR A 61 -6.46 6.41 -3.32
CA TYR A 61 -5.11 6.92 -3.16
C TYR A 61 -4.26 6.62 -4.39
N SER A 62 -4.18 5.35 -4.80
CA SER A 62 -3.42 4.91 -5.98
C SER A 62 -3.97 5.55 -7.26
N MET A 63 -5.30 5.68 -7.39
CA MET A 63 -5.92 6.37 -8.53
C MET A 63 -5.57 7.87 -8.58
N ASN A 64 -5.53 8.55 -7.44
CA ASN A 64 -5.14 9.96 -7.40
C ASN A 64 -3.66 10.14 -7.76
N ARG A 65 -2.78 9.22 -7.36
CA ARG A 65 -1.35 9.29 -7.75
C ARG A 65 -1.13 9.16 -9.26
N MET A 66 -2.04 8.53 -10.00
CA MET A 66 -1.93 8.42 -11.46
C MET A 66 -2.26 9.72 -12.22
N LYS A 67 -2.79 10.74 -11.54
CA LYS A 67 -3.12 12.03 -12.15
C LYS A 67 -1.98 13.03 -11.96
N ASP A 68 -1.92 14.01 -12.84
CA ASP A 68 -0.95 15.09 -12.72
C ASP A 68 -1.39 16.10 -11.64
N HIS A 69 -0.67 16.12 -10.52
CA HIS A 69 -0.83 17.07 -9.42
C HIS A 69 0.37 18.02 -9.28
N ASN A 70 1.15 18.27 -10.35
CA ASN A 70 2.32 19.16 -10.28
C ASN A 70 2.01 20.56 -9.71
N ASP A 71 0.76 21.01 -9.81
CA ASP A 71 0.30 22.33 -9.33
C ASP A 71 -0.36 22.31 -7.94
N HIS A 72 -0.42 21.15 -7.27
CA HIS A 72 -1.13 20.99 -6.00
C HIS A 72 -0.19 20.58 -4.86
N GLU A 73 0.13 21.53 -3.98
CA GLU A 73 0.90 21.28 -2.75
C GLU A 73 0.24 20.19 -1.89
N GLY A 74 1.03 19.19 -1.49
CA GLY A 74 0.60 18.10 -0.61
C GLY A 74 0.13 16.83 -1.32
N TYR A 75 0.04 16.83 -2.65
CA TYR A 75 -0.22 15.61 -3.44
C TYR A 75 1.06 15.12 -4.13
N SER A 76 1.20 13.80 -4.24
CA SER A 76 2.33 13.18 -4.93
C SER A 76 1.81 12.37 -6.11
N SER A 77 2.22 12.75 -7.31
CA SER A 77 1.94 11.98 -8.53
C SER A 77 2.98 10.87 -8.72
N ASP A 78 2.59 9.77 -9.35
CA ASP A 78 3.51 8.77 -9.85
C ASP A 78 4.03 9.19 -11.22
N LEU A 79 5.34 9.08 -11.40
CA LEU A 79 5.97 9.46 -12.66
C LEU A 79 5.56 8.49 -13.78
N PRO A 80 5.13 8.97 -14.95
CA PRO A 80 4.97 8.13 -16.14
C PRO A 80 6.25 7.35 -16.44
N GLY A 81 6.11 6.09 -16.82
CA GLY A 81 7.19 5.13 -17.00
C GLY A 81 7.63 4.42 -15.72
N SER A 82 7.06 4.77 -14.56
CA SER A 82 7.35 4.11 -13.28
C SER A 82 6.24 3.17 -12.84
N ALA A 83 6.57 2.24 -11.95
CA ALA A 83 5.59 1.38 -11.30
C ALA A 83 4.60 2.22 -10.48
N VAL A 84 3.31 1.89 -10.62
CA VAL A 84 2.24 2.52 -9.83
C VAL A 84 2.49 2.28 -8.36
N LYS A 85 2.28 3.29 -7.51
CA LYS A 85 2.39 3.15 -6.05
C LYS A 85 1.01 3.04 -5.42
N GLY A 86 0.91 2.17 -4.43
CA GLY A 86 -0.32 1.95 -3.68
C GLY A 86 -0.08 1.22 -2.37
N PHE A 87 -1.13 1.12 -1.55
CA PHE A 87 -1.03 0.31 -0.34
C PHE A 87 -1.05 -1.17 -0.69
N GLY A 88 -0.23 -1.97 -0.01
CA GLY A 88 -0.13 -3.39 -0.26
C GLY A 88 0.36 -4.16 0.94
N VAL A 89 0.21 -5.48 0.86
CA VAL A 89 0.76 -6.43 1.82
C VAL A 89 1.92 -7.17 1.17
N GLY A 90 3.04 -7.21 1.88
CA GLY A 90 4.25 -7.86 1.42
C GLY A 90 4.91 -8.71 2.49
N LYS A 91 5.83 -9.56 2.07
CA LYS A 91 6.71 -10.36 2.93
C LYS A 91 8.14 -9.86 2.79
N VAL A 92 8.80 -9.58 3.91
CA VAL A 92 10.21 -9.16 3.91
C VAL A 92 11.08 -10.30 3.41
N VAL A 93 11.89 -10.04 2.37
CA VAL A 93 12.83 -11.02 1.80
C VAL A 93 14.29 -10.71 2.14
N GLU A 94 14.62 -9.43 2.30
CA GLU A 94 15.92 -8.94 2.75
C GLU A 94 15.72 -7.63 3.52
N SER A 95 16.52 -7.37 4.55
CA SER A 95 16.32 -6.20 5.41
C SER A 95 17.63 -5.70 6.02
N GLY A 96 17.85 -4.38 5.92
CA GLY A 96 18.82 -3.64 6.73
C GLY A 96 18.21 -3.01 7.99
N HIS A 97 16.90 -3.16 8.20
CA HIS A 97 16.18 -2.56 9.33
C HIS A 97 16.21 -3.46 10.58
N ALA A 98 16.38 -2.88 11.77
CA ALA A 98 16.51 -3.65 13.01
C ALA A 98 15.23 -4.40 13.42
N GLU A 99 14.06 -3.81 13.16
CA GLU A 99 12.77 -4.35 13.61
C GLU A 99 12.05 -5.23 12.57
N LEU A 100 12.42 -5.10 11.30
CA LEU A 100 11.83 -5.85 10.19
C LEU A 100 12.79 -6.96 9.79
N LYS A 101 12.41 -8.20 10.04
CA LYS A 101 13.24 -9.38 9.78
C LYS A 101 12.73 -10.12 8.56
N LYS A 102 13.63 -10.81 7.89
CA LYS A 102 13.29 -11.72 6.79
C LYS A 102 12.19 -12.69 7.24
N GLY A 103 11.12 -12.75 6.45
CA GLY A 103 9.96 -13.58 6.74
C GLY A 103 8.78 -12.82 7.35
N ASP A 104 9.00 -11.62 7.91
CA ASP A 104 7.92 -10.80 8.47
C ASP A 104 6.93 -10.38 7.39
N LEU A 105 5.66 -10.29 7.79
CA LEU A 105 4.60 -9.74 6.95
C LEU A 105 4.40 -8.27 7.30
N VAL A 106 4.25 -7.44 6.28
CA VAL A 106 4.12 -6.00 6.42
C VAL A 106 3.01 -5.47 5.53
N TRP A 107 2.39 -4.38 5.97
CA TRP A 107 1.47 -3.58 5.20
C TRP A 107 1.99 -2.15 5.08
N GLY A 108 1.86 -1.51 3.92
CA GLY A 108 2.25 -0.12 3.75
C GLY A 108 2.27 0.30 2.28
N LEU A 109 2.88 1.47 2.02
CA LEU A 109 3.03 1.99 0.67
C LEU A 109 4.11 1.19 -0.08
N THR A 110 3.72 0.61 -1.21
CA THR A 110 4.58 -0.23 -2.06
C THR A 110 4.31 0.03 -3.54
N GLY A 111 5.17 -0.49 -4.42
CA GLY A 111 4.95 -0.46 -5.87
C GLY A 111 4.06 -1.63 -6.30
N TRP A 112 3.30 -1.46 -7.39
CA TRP A 112 2.58 -2.53 -8.06
C TRP A 112 3.56 -3.39 -8.87
N GLU A 113 4.31 -4.21 -8.15
CA GLU A 113 5.39 -5.05 -8.67
C GLU A 113 5.61 -6.27 -7.79
N GLU A 114 6.25 -7.33 -8.28
CA GLU A 114 6.47 -8.54 -7.46
C GLU A 114 7.40 -8.30 -6.27
N TYR A 115 8.39 -7.42 -6.42
CA TYR A 115 9.36 -7.05 -5.40
C TYR A 115 9.56 -5.55 -5.35
N SER A 116 9.51 -4.97 -4.16
CA SER A 116 9.76 -3.54 -3.95
C SER A 116 10.92 -3.30 -2.99
N LEU A 117 11.80 -2.37 -3.35
CA LEU A 117 12.80 -1.81 -2.45
C LEU A 117 12.20 -0.62 -1.71
N ILE A 118 12.02 -0.75 -0.40
CA ILE A 118 11.50 0.29 0.48
C ILE A 118 12.67 0.96 1.20
N THR A 119 12.96 2.21 0.82
CA THR A 119 14.04 3.01 1.43
C THR A 119 13.63 3.70 2.72
N ASN A 120 12.32 3.91 2.93
CA ASN A 120 11.75 4.47 4.16
C ASN A 120 10.86 3.43 4.87
N PRO A 121 11.46 2.47 5.59
CA PRO A 121 10.74 1.36 6.22
C PRO A 121 9.81 1.78 7.35
N GLU A 122 9.97 2.98 7.91
CA GLU A 122 9.09 3.55 8.97
C GLU A 122 7.62 3.67 8.52
N SER A 123 7.39 3.70 7.20
CA SER A 123 6.06 3.70 6.61
C SER A 123 5.37 2.33 6.60
N LEU A 124 6.12 1.26 6.89
CA LEU A 124 5.63 -0.12 6.93
C LEU A 124 5.13 -0.47 8.33
N ILE A 125 3.97 -1.11 8.38
CA ILE A 125 3.39 -1.65 9.61
C ILE A 125 3.57 -3.17 9.58
N LYS A 126 4.24 -3.70 10.59
CA LYS A 126 4.38 -5.15 10.78
C LYS A 126 3.03 -5.77 11.13
N ILE A 127 2.65 -6.82 10.41
CA ILE A 127 1.44 -7.60 10.63
C ILE A 127 1.75 -8.68 11.69
N LEU A 128 1.10 -8.59 12.84
CA LEU A 128 1.27 -9.54 13.96
C LEU A 128 0.20 -10.64 13.97
N HIS A 129 -1.02 -10.32 13.53
CA HIS A 129 -2.15 -11.25 13.51
C HIS A 129 -2.23 -11.96 12.16
N THR A 130 -1.65 -13.15 12.11
CA THR A 130 -1.60 -14.00 10.90
C THR A 130 -2.70 -15.06 10.87
N ASP A 131 -3.51 -15.10 11.91
CA ASP A 131 -4.74 -15.88 12.03
C ASP A 131 -5.87 -15.36 11.12
N LEU A 132 -5.74 -14.14 10.61
CA LEU A 132 -6.67 -13.53 9.67
C LEU A 132 -6.17 -13.61 8.23
N PRO A 133 -7.06 -13.71 7.22
CA PRO A 133 -6.67 -13.63 5.82
C PRO A 133 -5.91 -12.34 5.51
N LEU A 134 -4.74 -12.45 4.89
CA LEU A 134 -3.87 -11.30 4.61
C LEU A 134 -4.52 -10.23 3.73
N SER A 135 -5.51 -10.60 2.91
CA SER A 135 -6.30 -9.67 2.12
C SER A 135 -7.09 -8.67 2.98
N TYR A 136 -7.35 -8.95 4.26
CA TYR A 136 -8.09 -8.01 5.13
C TYR A 136 -7.28 -6.75 5.42
N TYR A 137 -5.94 -6.85 5.37
CA TYR A 137 -5.04 -5.72 5.55
C TYR A 137 -5.01 -4.77 4.35
N THR A 138 -5.46 -5.17 3.16
CA THR A 138 -5.61 -4.21 2.05
C THR A 138 -6.91 -3.40 2.10
N GLY A 139 -7.82 -3.73 3.02
CA GLY A 139 -9.10 -3.04 3.22
C GLY A 139 -9.33 -2.62 4.68
N ILE A 140 -10.16 -3.40 5.39
CA ILE A 140 -10.70 -3.10 6.73
C ILE A 140 -9.59 -2.93 7.78
N LEU A 141 -8.51 -3.71 7.70
CA LEU A 141 -7.45 -3.68 8.72
C LEU A 141 -6.25 -2.79 8.35
N GLY A 142 -6.16 -2.31 7.11
CA GLY A 142 -5.08 -1.42 6.68
C GLY A 142 -5.45 0.05 6.85
N ILE A 143 -6.24 0.55 5.91
CA ILE A 143 -6.65 1.97 5.86
C ILE A 143 -7.57 2.28 7.04
N SER A 144 -8.55 1.41 7.34
CA SER A 144 -9.54 1.71 8.37
C SER A 144 -8.97 1.65 9.79
N ILE A 145 -7.96 0.80 10.10
CA ILE A 145 -7.33 0.83 11.43
C ILE A 145 -6.53 2.11 11.63
N LYS A 146 -5.83 2.65 10.62
CA LYS A 146 -5.15 3.94 10.79
C LYS A 146 -6.15 5.06 11.06
N PHE A 147 -7.31 5.07 10.39
CA PHE A 147 -8.40 6.00 10.70
C PHE A 147 -9.00 5.76 12.10
N VAL A 148 -9.21 4.52 12.52
CA VAL A 148 -9.78 4.16 13.83
C VAL A 148 -8.82 4.48 14.98
N VAL A 149 -7.52 4.23 14.81
CA VAL A 149 -6.47 4.55 15.79
C VAL A 149 -6.28 6.05 15.91
N LEU A 150 -6.22 6.79 14.80
CA LEU A 150 -6.20 8.27 14.82
C LEU A 150 -7.48 8.86 15.41
N SER A 151 -8.62 8.17 15.26
CA SER A 151 -9.91 8.61 15.79
C SER A 151 -10.12 8.30 17.27
N LYS A 152 -9.42 7.33 17.87
CA LYS A 152 -9.57 7.01 19.30
C LYS A 152 -9.17 8.17 20.21
N GLU A 153 -8.35 9.09 19.72
CA GLU A 153 -7.95 10.30 20.46
C GLU A 153 -9.02 11.42 20.45
N ASN A 154 -10.10 11.32 19.65
CA ASN A 154 -11.13 12.38 19.59
C ASN A 154 -12.53 11.85 19.18
N MET A 155 -13.11 11.01 20.03
CA MET A 155 -14.35 10.25 19.79
C MET A 155 -15.59 11.11 19.47
N SER A 156 -15.63 12.39 19.84
CA SER A 156 -16.75 13.31 19.58
C SER A 156 -16.78 13.92 18.17
N SER A 157 -15.63 13.96 17.48
CA SER A 157 -15.55 14.43 16.08
C SER A 157 -15.83 13.31 15.08
N PHE A 158 -15.57 12.06 15.48
CA PHE A 158 -15.74 10.85 14.66
C PHE A 158 -17.16 10.68 14.14
N HIS A 159 -18.18 10.83 15.00
CA HIS A 159 -19.58 10.68 14.59
C HIS A 159 -20.00 11.72 13.55
N ARG A 160 -19.43 12.94 13.61
CA ARG A 160 -19.78 14.01 12.68
C ARG A 160 -19.07 13.83 11.33
N GLN A 161 -17.80 13.43 11.36
CA GLN A 161 -17.00 13.20 10.14
C GLN A 161 -17.38 11.89 9.44
N SER A 162 -17.73 10.82 10.16
CA SER A 162 -18.20 9.56 9.54
C SER A 162 -19.54 9.74 8.82
N VAL A 163 -20.47 10.51 9.38
CA VAL A 163 -21.74 10.85 8.72
C VAL A 163 -21.52 11.72 7.47
N GLN A 164 -20.52 12.61 7.51
CA GLN A 164 -20.18 13.46 6.38
C GLN A 164 -19.44 12.68 5.28
N LEU A 165 -18.58 11.71 5.64
CA LEU A 165 -17.91 10.79 4.73
C LEU A 165 -18.89 9.82 4.06
N VAL A 166 -19.86 9.28 4.82
CA VAL A 166 -20.95 8.44 4.28
C VAL A 166 -21.84 9.22 3.31
N ARG A 167 -22.11 10.51 3.58
CA ARG A 167 -22.83 11.39 2.64
C ARG A 167 -22.02 11.74 1.39
N LEU A 168 -20.70 11.88 1.50
CA LEU A 168 -19.80 12.10 0.35
C LEU A 168 -19.62 10.84 -0.51
N LEU A 169 -19.53 9.67 0.12
CA LEU A 169 -19.39 8.38 -0.56
C LEU A 169 -20.71 7.87 -1.16
N GLY A 170 -21.86 8.33 -0.67
CA GLY A 170 -23.18 8.03 -1.25
C GLY A 170 -23.37 8.52 -2.70
N ASN A 171 -22.53 9.45 -3.16
CA ASN A 171 -22.51 9.93 -4.55
C ASN A 171 -21.51 9.18 -5.46
N LEU A 172 -20.70 8.28 -4.90
CA LEU A 172 -19.78 7.43 -5.65
C LEU A 172 -20.40 6.02 -5.76
N GLN A 173 -21.10 5.76 -6.86
CA GLN A 173 -21.53 4.41 -7.19
C GLN A 173 -20.32 3.50 -7.39
N SER A 174 -20.07 2.58 -6.46
CA SER A 174 -19.67 1.17 -6.68
C SER A 174 -18.93 0.58 -5.47
N CYS A 175 -19.35 -0.62 -5.05
CA CYS A 175 -18.76 -1.59 -4.09
C CYS A 175 -18.38 -1.14 -2.66
N SER A 176 -17.80 0.04 -2.47
CA SER A 176 -17.16 0.45 -1.20
C SER A 176 -18.16 0.71 -0.08
N VAL A 177 -19.35 1.24 -0.42
CA VAL A 177 -20.37 1.67 0.56
C VAL A 177 -21.12 0.48 1.15
N ALA A 178 -21.43 -0.54 0.34
CA ALA A 178 -22.11 -1.76 0.80
C ALA A 178 -21.24 -2.52 1.82
N MET A 179 -19.95 -2.64 1.53
CA MET A 179 -18.98 -3.30 2.41
C MET A 179 -18.77 -2.53 3.73
N LEU A 180 -18.82 -1.19 3.69
CA LEU A 180 -18.78 -0.34 4.89
C LEU A 180 -20.04 -0.46 5.75
N LEU A 181 -21.21 -0.60 5.12
CA LEU A 181 -22.49 -0.79 5.82
C LEU A 181 -22.55 -2.14 6.56
N GLU A 182 -22.13 -3.23 5.91
CA GLU A 182 -22.08 -4.55 6.53
C GLU A 182 -21.12 -4.59 7.74
N VAL A 183 -20.00 -3.89 7.66
CA VAL A 183 -19.04 -3.77 8.78
C VAL A 183 -19.61 -2.93 9.92
N LEU A 184 -20.28 -1.81 9.63
CA LEU A 184 -20.97 -1.00 10.65
C LEU A 184 -22.09 -1.79 11.34
N GLU A 185 -22.79 -2.64 10.59
CA GLU A 185 -23.87 -3.48 11.11
C GLU A 185 -23.33 -4.67 11.93
N ALA A 186 -22.18 -5.22 11.54
CA ALA A 186 -21.43 -6.19 12.35
C ALA A 186 -20.90 -5.58 13.65
N MET A 187 -20.41 -4.34 13.62
CA MET A 187 -19.94 -3.64 14.82
C MET A 187 -21.09 -3.34 15.80
N LYS A 188 -22.26 -2.95 15.30
CA LYS A 188 -23.48 -2.77 16.13
C LYS A 188 -23.94 -4.07 16.79
N ARG A 189 -23.78 -5.22 16.13
CA ARG A 189 -24.15 -6.54 16.69
C ARG A 189 -23.20 -7.01 17.80
N LEU A 190 -22.01 -6.42 17.91
CA LEU A 190 -21.00 -6.77 18.91
C LEU A 190 -21.05 -5.89 20.18
N ASN A 191 -22.11 -5.08 20.37
CA ASN A 191 -22.32 -4.22 21.54
C ASN A 191 -21.09 -3.36 21.91
N TYR A 192 -20.61 -2.57 20.94
CA TYR A 192 -19.83 -1.36 21.17
C TYR A 192 -20.61 -0.13 20.68
#